data_AF-A0A7D5VP93-F1
#
_entry.id   AF-A0A7D5VP93-F1
#
_cell.length_a   1.000
_cell.length_b   1.000
_cell.length_c   1.000
_cell.angle_alpha   90.00
_cell.angle_beta   90.00
_cell.angle_gamma   90.00
#
_symmetry.space_group_name_H-M   'P 1'
#
loop_
_entity.id
_entity.type
_entity.pdbx_description
1 polymer ?
#
loop_
_entity_poly.entity_id
_entity_poly.type
_entity_poly.pdbx_seq_one_letter_code
_entity_poly.pdbx_strand_id
1 'polypeptide(L)'
;MFAADFRAWAGSASAPAPKPASKYEPFPGAGWFTMGRKSPIVAAMHDRLVAVGCNHYQSSKNKDVIGSGDKASYEAWQRKCGFTGAAATWPPGKTTWDKLHVPNV
;
A
#
# COMPACT_ATOMS: atom_id res chain seq x y z
N MET A 1 -1.18 -58.71 -26.64
CA MET A 1 -0.45 -57.79 -25.74
C MET A 1 0.56 -57.01 -26.57
N PHE A 2 0.23 -55.79 -26.97
CA PHE A 2 1.18 -54.75 -27.34
C PHE A 2 0.64 -53.44 -26.78
N ALA A 3 1.40 -52.81 -25.89
CA ALA A 3 1.06 -51.56 -25.23
C ALA A 3 1.22 -50.39 -26.22
N ALA A 4 0.25 -49.49 -26.25
CA ALA A 4 0.35 -48.23 -26.96
C ALA A 4 0.70 -47.12 -25.95
N ASP A 5 1.90 -46.58 -26.11
CA ASP A 5 2.42 -45.39 -25.44
C ASP A 5 1.64 -44.14 -25.88
N PHE A 6 0.93 -43.50 -24.95
CA PHE A 6 0.41 -42.14 -25.13
C PHE A 6 1.26 -41.15 -24.32
N ARG A 7 2.32 -40.65 -24.95
CA ARG A 7 2.95 -39.40 -24.53
C ARG A 7 2.03 -38.23 -24.91
N ALA A 8 1.15 -37.85 -23.98
CA ALA A 8 0.40 -36.60 -24.06
C ALA A 8 1.23 -35.47 -23.43
N TRP A 9 1.85 -34.66 -24.29
CA TRP A 9 2.27 -33.30 -23.97
C TRP A 9 1.00 -32.46 -23.79
N ALA A 10 0.75 -31.97 -22.59
CA ALA A 10 -0.31 -30.99 -22.33
C ALA A 10 0.21 -29.89 -21.41
N GLY A 11 0.47 -28.73 -22.01
CA GLY A 11 0.31 -27.41 -21.41
C GLY A 11 1.16 -27.08 -20.20
N SER A 12 2.40 -26.64 -20.42
CA SER A 12 2.99 -25.65 -19.51
C SER A 12 2.15 -24.37 -19.60
N ALA A 13 1.23 -24.20 -18.66
CA ALA A 13 0.62 -22.91 -18.39
C ALA A 13 1.77 -21.94 -18.07
N SER A 14 2.12 -21.12 -19.06
CA SER A 14 3.09 -20.04 -18.85
C SER A 14 2.49 -19.13 -17.78
N ALA A 15 3.07 -19.16 -16.58
CA ALA A 15 2.78 -18.16 -15.56
C ALA A 15 2.94 -16.78 -16.21
N PRO A 16 1.99 -15.84 -16.02
CA PRO A 16 2.13 -14.51 -16.58
C PRO A 16 3.44 -13.91 -16.08
N ALA A 17 4.24 -13.40 -17.02
CA ALA A 17 5.50 -12.73 -16.72
C ALA A 17 5.32 -11.69 -15.60
N PRO A 18 6.28 -11.54 -14.66
CA PRO A 18 6.16 -10.56 -13.60
C PRO A 18 5.98 -9.18 -14.24
N LYS A 19 4.83 -8.54 -13.95
CA LYS A 19 4.57 -7.17 -14.38
C LYS A 19 5.73 -6.30 -13.88
N PRO A 20 6.22 -5.33 -14.67
CA PRO A 20 7.24 -4.40 -14.20
C PRO A 20 6.75 -3.79 -12.88
N ALA A 21 7.64 -3.75 -11.88
CA ALA A 21 7.31 -3.21 -10.57
C ALA A 21 6.75 -1.79 -10.73
N SER A 22 5.56 -1.56 -10.20
CA SER A 22 4.94 -0.24 -10.21
C SER A 22 5.87 0.73 -9.49
N LYS A 23 6.07 1.94 -10.03
CA LYS A 23 6.83 3.00 -9.36
C LYS A 23 6.27 3.34 -7.98
N TYR A 24 4.96 3.15 -7.81
CA TYR A 24 4.25 3.44 -6.57
C TYR A 24 3.65 2.18 -5.97
N GLU A 25 3.63 2.14 -4.64
CA GLU A 25 3.11 1.05 -3.85
C GLU A 25 1.62 0.82 -4.17
N PRO A 26 1.23 -0.38 -4.61
CA PRO A 26 -0.18 -0.73 -4.74
C PRO A 26 -0.90 -0.58 -3.39
N PHE A 27 -2.16 -0.17 -3.40
CA PHE A 27 -2.93 -0.09 -2.15
C PHE A 27 -3.02 -1.47 -1.47
N PRO A 28 -2.49 -1.64 -0.25
CA PRO A 28 -2.43 -2.95 0.41
C PRO A 28 -3.78 -3.41 0.99
N GLY A 29 -4.81 -2.56 0.91
CA GLY A 29 -6.12 -2.79 1.49
C GLY A 29 -6.29 -2.10 2.85
N ALA A 30 -7.51 -1.62 3.12
CA ALA A 30 -7.81 -0.87 4.35
C ALA A 30 -7.51 -1.68 5.63
N GLY A 31 -7.82 -2.98 5.62
CA GLY A 31 -7.57 -3.89 6.75
C GLY A 31 -6.09 -4.15 7.06
N TRP A 32 -5.18 -3.79 6.15
CA TRP A 32 -3.74 -3.87 6.41
C TRP A 32 -3.29 -2.79 7.41
N PHE A 33 -3.97 -1.64 7.46
CA PHE A 33 -3.59 -0.50 8.31
C PHE A 33 -4.01 -0.67 9.77
N THR A 34 -3.29 -1.55 10.46
CA THR A 34 -3.47 -1.85 11.88
C THR A 34 -2.47 -1.08 12.75
N MET A 35 -2.95 -0.46 13.83
CA MET A 35 -2.09 0.25 14.79
C MET A 35 -0.93 -0.63 15.29
N GLY A 36 0.27 -0.06 15.40
CA GLY A 36 1.48 -0.78 15.83
C GLY A 36 2.15 -1.64 14.75
N ARG A 37 1.57 -1.75 13.55
CA ARG A 37 2.22 -2.46 12.43
C ARG A 37 3.53 -1.78 12.06
N LYS A 38 4.61 -2.56 11.99
CA LYS A 38 5.92 -2.15 11.48
C LYS A 38 6.10 -2.57 10.02
N SER A 39 6.47 -1.65 9.13
CA SER A 39 6.71 -1.95 7.70
C SER A 39 7.45 -0.80 6.98
N PRO A 40 8.31 -1.11 5.98
CA PRO A 40 8.90 -0.09 5.12
C PRO A 40 7.85 0.74 4.36
N ILE A 41 6.68 0.16 4.02
CA ILE A 41 5.56 0.87 3.39
C ILE A 41 5.06 2.02 4.28
N VAL A 42 5.08 1.83 5.61
CA VAL A 42 4.68 2.87 6.57
C VAL A 42 5.69 4.00 6.58
N ALA A 43 6.99 3.69 6.55
CA ALA A 43 8.03 4.72 6.45
C ALA A 43 7.92 5.52 5.14
N ALA A 44 7.67 4.85 4.02
CA ALA A 44 7.46 5.51 2.73
C ALA A 44 6.20 6.39 2.73
N MET A 45 5.11 5.92 3.34
CA MET A 45 3.88 6.70 3.54
C MET A 45 4.14 7.93 4.41
N HIS A 46 4.85 7.77 5.53
CA HIS A 46 5.23 8.86 6.44
C HIS A 46 5.99 9.96 5.68
N ASP A 47 7.03 9.58 4.95
CA ASP A 47 7.87 10.52 4.20
C ASP A 47 7.03 11.28 3.14
N ARG A 48 6.06 10.61 2.49
CA ARG A 48 5.13 11.29 1.57
C ARG A 48 4.15 12.23 2.27
N LEU A 49 3.61 11.86 3.43
CA LEU A 49 2.71 12.73 4.20
C LEU A 49 3.43 14.00 4.67
N VAL A 50 4.70 13.89 5.07
CA VAL A 50 5.57 15.05 5.33
C VAL A 50 5.77 15.88 4.06
N ALA A 51 6.12 15.24 2.93
CA ALA A 51 6.39 15.95 1.68
C ALA A 51 5.17 16.71 1.13
N VAL A 52 3.95 16.22 1.35
CA VAL A 52 2.71 16.92 0.95
C VAL A 52 2.21 17.92 2.01
N GLY A 53 2.93 18.10 3.12
CA GLY A 53 2.59 19.05 4.18
C GLY A 53 1.36 18.65 5.01
N CYS A 54 1.11 17.35 5.14
CA CYS A 54 0.02 16.81 5.96
C CYS A 54 0.54 16.13 7.24
N ASN A 55 1.77 16.42 7.67
CA ASN A 55 2.36 15.79 8.84
C ASN A 55 1.80 16.31 10.16
N HIS A 56 1.49 15.38 11.05
CA HIS A 56 1.12 15.59 12.45
C HIS A 56 2.02 14.78 13.39
N TYR A 57 3.25 14.51 12.97
CA TYR A 57 4.25 13.76 13.74
C TYR A 57 4.90 14.63 14.81
N GLN A 58 4.99 14.09 16.03
CA GLN A 58 5.75 14.71 17.13
C GLN A 58 7.22 14.29 17.14
N SER A 59 7.54 13.17 16.48
CA SER A 59 8.89 12.60 16.37
C SER A 59 8.99 11.77 15.10
N SER A 60 10.19 11.67 14.53
CA SER A 60 10.51 10.73 13.45
C SER A 60 11.01 9.37 13.95
N LYS A 61 11.08 9.16 15.28
CA LYS A 61 11.36 7.85 15.86
C LYS A 61 10.22 6.89 15.51
N ASN A 62 10.57 5.66 15.13
CA ASN A 62 9.63 4.63 14.71
C ASN A 62 8.73 5.07 13.54
N LYS A 63 9.28 5.85 12.59
CA LYS A 63 8.54 6.28 11.39
C LYS A 63 8.00 5.13 10.52
N ASP A 64 8.50 3.92 10.73
CA ASP A 64 8.07 2.69 10.09
C ASP A 64 6.99 1.94 10.87
N VAL A 65 6.46 2.50 11.96
CA VAL A 65 5.44 1.89 12.81
C VAL A 65 4.17 2.74 12.81
N ILE A 66 3.02 2.14 12.47
CA ILE A 66 1.73 2.85 12.44
C ILE A 66 1.38 3.37 13.83
N GLY A 67 1.34 4.69 13.98
CA GLY A 67 1.01 5.39 15.21
C GLY A 67 -0.12 6.42 15.06
N SER A 68 -0.39 7.13 16.16
CA SER A 68 -1.38 8.22 16.18
C SER A 68 -1.00 9.36 15.22
N GLY A 69 0.30 9.59 15.04
CA GLY A 69 0.83 10.54 14.05
C GLY A 69 0.46 10.16 12.63
N ASP A 70 0.57 8.88 12.24
CA ASP A 70 0.17 8.42 10.90
C ASP A 70 -1.32 8.56 10.70
N LYS A 71 -2.12 8.19 11.72
CA LYS A 71 -3.56 8.37 11.71
C LYS A 71 -3.94 9.82 11.42
N ALA A 72 -3.48 10.75 12.25
CA ALA A 72 -3.79 12.17 12.10
C ALA A 72 -3.29 12.73 10.77
N SER A 73 -2.07 12.37 10.37
CA SER A 73 -1.45 12.81 9.11
C SER A 73 -2.22 12.34 7.89
N TYR A 74 -2.63 11.07 7.88
CA TYR A 74 -3.38 10.52 6.77
C TYR A 74 -4.78 11.11 6.69
N GLU A 75 -5.48 11.29 7.82
CA GLU A 75 -6.79 11.96 7.81
C GLU A 75 -6.70 13.41 7.29
N ALA A 76 -5.64 14.15 7.63
CA ALA A 76 -5.38 15.47 7.06
C ALA A 76 -5.16 15.40 5.53
N TRP A 77 -4.45 14.38 5.05
CA TRP A 77 -4.29 14.12 3.61
C TRP A 77 -5.62 13.80 2.92
N GLN A 78 -6.49 12.98 3.52
CA GLN A 78 -7.80 12.68 2.96
C GLN A 78 -8.65 13.95 2.85
N ARG A 79 -8.63 14.82 3.88
CA ARG A 79 -9.30 16.13 3.82
C ARG A 79 -8.71 17.04 2.74
N LYS A 80 -7.38 17.07 2.59
CA LYS A 80 -6.70 17.82 1.51
C LYS A 80 -7.08 17.32 0.12
N CYS A 81 -7.38 16.03 -0.02
CA CYS A 81 -7.92 15.43 -1.24
C CYS A 81 -9.40 15.75 -1.51
N GLY A 82 -10.07 16.48 -0.62
CA GLY A 82 -11.49 16.86 -0.72
C GLY A 82 -12.47 15.88 -0.06
N PHE A 83 -11.99 14.87 0.67
CA PHE A 83 -12.86 13.93 1.37
C PHE A 83 -13.35 14.52 2.70
N THR A 84 -14.55 14.12 3.13
CA THR A 84 -15.19 14.56 4.37
C THR A 84 -15.87 13.39 5.09
N GLY A 85 -16.29 13.61 6.33
CA GLY A 85 -16.99 12.61 7.15
C GLY A 85 -16.19 11.32 7.29
N ALA A 86 -16.88 10.18 7.21
CA ALA A 86 -16.27 8.85 7.36
C ALA A 86 -15.17 8.56 6.32
N ALA A 87 -15.26 9.13 5.11
CA ALA A 87 -14.26 8.92 4.06
C ALA A 87 -12.96 9.70 4.29
N ALA A 88 -12.97 10.67 5.22
CA ALA A 88 -11.78 11.38 5.68
C ALA A 88 -11.21 10.82 6.99
N THR A 89 -11.82 9.78 7.54
CA THR A 89 -11.35 9.11 8.76
C THR A 89 -10.46 7.93 8.39
N TRP A 90 -9.49 7.63 9.24
CA TRP A 90 -8.67 6.42 9.13
C TRP A 90 -9.51 5.15 9.03
N PRO A 91 -9.10 4.12 8.26
CA PRO A 91 -7.81 3.95 7.56
C PRO A 91 -7.75 4.57 6.16
N PRO A 92 -6.57 4.54 5.50
CA PRO A 92 -6.42 4.91 4.10
C PRO A 92 -7.43 4.26 3.16
N GLY A 93 -7.99 5.05 2.24
CA GLY A 93 -8.75 4.58 1.09
C GLY A 93 -7.90 4.44 -0.18
N LYS A 94 -8.28 3.56 -1.11
CA LYS A 94 -7.55 3.33 -2.37
C LYS A 94 -7.28 4.62 -3.15
N THR A 95 -8.31 5.46 -3.31
CA THR A 95 -8.20 6.70 -4.11
C THR A 95 -7.21 7.69 -3.52
N THR A 96 -7.19 7.87 -2.20
CA THR A 96 -6.26 8.78 -1.52
C THR A 96 -4.86 8.18 -1.44
N TRP A 97 -4.73 6.86 -1.39
CA TRP A 97 -3.46 6.13 -1.49
C TRP A 97 -2.80 6.33 -2.84
N ASP A 98 -3.52 6.09 -3.94
CA ASP A 98 -3.00 6.24 -5.30
C ASP A 98 -2.52 7.69 -5.53
N LYS A 99 -3.25 8.69 -5.03
CA LYS A 99 -2.85 10.11 -5.11
C LYS A 99 -1.62 10.47 -4.28
N LEU A 100 -1.34 9.74 -3.20
CA LEU A 100 -0.22 10.05 -2.30
C LEU A 100 1.14 9.72 -2.97
N HIS A 101 1.13 8.82 -3.96
CA HIS A 101 2.30 8.34 -4.69
C HIS A 101 3.38 7.81 -3.72
N VAL A 102 2.98 6.88 -2.85
CA VAL A 102 3.90 6.17 -1.95
C VAL A 102 4.89 5.38 -2.82
N PRO A 103 6.21 5.55 -2.67
CA PRO A 103 7.19 4.74 -3.39
C PRO A 103 7.00 3.25 -3.11
N ASN A 104 7.16 2.41 -4.13
CA ASN A 104 7.21 0.95 -3.96
C ASN A 104 8.54 0.56 -3.29
N VAL A 105 8.48 -0.22 -2.20
CA VAL A 105 9.61 -0.53 -1.30
C VAL A 105 9.64 -1.98 -0.84
#